data_AF-A0A5E4JWD6-F1
#
_entry.id   AF-A0A5E4JWD6-F1
#
_cell.length_a   1.000
_cell.length_b   1.000
_cell.length_c   1.000
_cell.angle_alpha   90.00
_cell.angle_beta   90.00
_cell.angle_gamma   90.00
#
_symmetry.space_group_name_H-M   'P 1'
#
loop_
_entity.id
_entity.type
_entity.pdbx_description
1 polymer ?
#
loop_
_entity_poly.entity_id
_entity_poly.type
_entity_poly.pdbx_seq_one_letter_code
_entity_poly.pdbx_strand_id
1 'polypeptide(L)'
;MKYLLFLLLAPAVLACVVPENGMRIDKSMDFCTDVFYLDRGVLISGNNINIECNGAVLKSWSGGRGITIEDSANVTINGCRILNYNTGFYVKNSARVFLNDNHLVKNMVGSRFVNVSDSATFNHDVSLQLPFEVFNSTHNVFSLTNKLVDGKFCSMNFCNEQRNSVFLFVAPKATEEEMSSWLFGNMKTAARLRNWIFGSF
;
A
#
# COMPACT_ATOMS: atom_id res chain seq x y z
N MET A 1 -2.61 -36.54 44.00
CA MET A 1 -2.51 -36.60 42.52
C MET A 1 -2.60 -35.18 41.97
N LYS A 2 -1.49 -34.62 41.47
CA LYS A 2 -1.47 -33.32 40.76
C LYS A 2 -1.80 -33.62 39.29
N TYR A 3 -2.95 -33.16 38.81
CA TYR A 3 -3.27 -33.19 37.39
C TYR A 3 -2.53 -32.04 36.70
N LEU A 4 -1.53 -32.40 35.89
CA LEU A 4 -0.81 -31.48 35.03
C LEU A 4 -1.69 -31.20 33.79
N LEU A 5 -2.30 -30.02 33.74
CA LEU A 5 -3.07 -29.54 32.59
C LEU A 5 -2.09 -29.13 31.48
N PHE A 6 -1.93 -29.96 30.45
CA PHE A 6 -1.17 -29.60 29.25
C PHE A 6 -2.05 -28.72 28.35
N LEU A 7 -1.80 -27.42 28.35
CA LEU A 7 -2.41 -26.48 27.41
C LEU A 7 -1.70 -26.63 26.06
N LEU A 8 -2.33 -27.34 25.12
CA LEU A 8 -1.87 -27.43 23.72
C LEU A 8 -2.16 -26.07 23.04
N LEU A 9 -1.17 -25.18 23.06
CA LEU A 9 -1.13 -24.02 22.17
C LEU A 9 -0.84 -24.52 20.75
N ALA A 10 -1.89 -24.83 20.00
CA ALA A 10 -1.74 -25.02 18.56
C ALA A 10 -1.30 -23.68 17.96
N PRO A 11 -0.16 -23.61 17.25
CA PRO A 11 0.18 -22.42 16.50
C PRO A 11 -0.94 -22.19 15.48
N ALA A 12 -1.62 -21.04 15.59
CA ALA A 12 -2.49 -20.57 14.53
C ALA A 12 -1.58 -20.28 13.33
N VAL A 13 -1.37 -21.28 12.49
CA VAL A 13 -0.77 -21.07 11.17
C VAL A 13 -1.77 -20.18 10.45
N LEU A 14 -1.45 -18.89 10.31
CA LEU A 14 -2.14 -17.99 9.42
C LEU A 14 -2.01 -18.58 8.02
N ALA A 15 -3.01 -19.36 7.64
CA ALA A 15 -3.08 -19.92 6.31
C ALA A 15 -3.30 -18.76 5.34
N CYS A 16 -2.50 -18.73 4.29
CA CYS A 16 -2.71 -17.79 3.21
C CYS A 16 -4.08 -18.01 2.56
N VAL A 17 -4.60 -16.97 1.93
CA VAL A 17 -5.90 -16.95 1.26
C VAL A 17 -5.68 -17.07 -0.24
N VAL A 18 -6.36 -18.01 -0.89
CA VAL A 18 -6.37 -18.11 -2.34
C VAL A 18 -7.28 -17.01 -2.90
N PRO A 19 -6.78 -16.06 -3.71
CA PRO A 19 -7.62 -15.01 -4.26
C PRO A 19 -8.59 -15.56 -5.31
N GLU A 20 -9.84 -15.13 -5.25
CA GLU A 20 -10.91 -15.57 -6.16
C GLU A 20 -11.36 -14.48 -7.12
N ASN A 21 -11.90 -14.87 -8.27
CA ASN A 21 -12.27 -13.95 -9.33
C ASN A 21 -13.49 -13.09 -8.95
N GLY A 22 -13.27 -11.78 -8.71
CA GLY A 22 -14.28 -10.87 -8.16
C GLY A 22 -14.37 -10.91 -6.64
N MET A 23 -13.36 -11.44 -5.96
CA MET A 23 -13.27 -11.47 -4.51
C MET A 23 -13.40 -10.06 -3.91
N ARG A 24 -14.20 -9.95 -2.85
CA ARG A 24 -14.32 -8.73 -2.05
C ARG A 24 -13.56 -8.89 -0.74
N ILE A 25 -12.72 -7.92 -0.44
CA ILE A 25 -11.85 -7.88 0.74
C ILE A 25 -12.27 -6.72 1.63
N ASP A 26 -12.55 -7.05 2.88
CA ASP A 26 -12.97 -6.13 3.95
C ASP A 26 -12.08 -6.23 5.21
N LYS A 27 -11.07 -7.10 5.19
CA LYS A 27 -10.10 -7.30 6.27
C LYS A 27 -8.73 -7.65 5.71
N SER A 28 -7.68 -7.41 6.49
CA SER A 28 -6.31 -7.79 6.13
C SER A 28 -6.17 -9.28 5.90
N MET A 29 -5.33 -9.66 4.92
CA MET A 29 -5.06 -11.05 4.59
C MET A 29 -3.76 -11.20 3.79
N ASP A 30 -3.21 -12.40 3.84
CA ASP A 30 -2.03 -12.77 3.06
C ASP A 30 -2.47 -13.66 1.92
N PHE A 31 -2.10 -13.35 0.67
CA PHE A 31 -2.38 -14.24 -0.44
C PHE A 31 -1.39 -15.39 -0.50
N CYS A 32 -1.87 -16.52 -0.99
CA CYS A 32 -1.01 -17.66 -1.31
C CYS A 32 -0.15 -17.33 -2.54
N THR A 33 1.10 -17.79 -2.53
CA THR A 33 1.99 -17.67 -3.69
C THR A 33 1.58 -18.66 -4.77
N ASP A 34 0.93 -18.19 -5.84
CA ASP A 34 0.69 -18.95 -7.06
C ASP A 34 0.34 -17.98 -8.22
N VAL A 35 -0.10 -18.53 -9.35
CA VAL A 35 -0.68 -17.81 -10.48
C VAL A 35 -2.20 -17.97 -10.49
N PHE A 36 -2.92 -16.85 -10.39
CA PHE A 36 -4.38 -16.79 -10.32
C PHE A 36 -4.96 -16.02 -11.50
N TYR A 37 -5.98 -16.59 -12.12
CA TYR A 37 -6.71 -16.00 -13.25
C TYR A 37 -7.96 -15.29 -12.76
N LEU A 38 -7.93 -13.95 -12.71
CA LEU A 38 -8.93 -13.12 -12.07
C LEU A 38 -9.42 -12.02 -13.04
N ASP A 39 -10.24 -12.38 -14.02
CA ASP A 39 -10.75 -11.44 -15.04
C ASP A 39 -11.54 -10.25 -14.48
N ARG A 40 -12.23 -10.44 -13.35
CA ARG A 40 -12.94 -9.41 -12.58
C ARG A 40 -12.08 -8.76 -11.49
N GLY A 41 -10.86 -9.25 -11.30
CA GLY A 41 -9.92 -8.75 -10.31
C GLY A 41 -10.37 -9.00 -8.87
N VAL A 42 -9.85 -8.16 -7.97
CA VAL A 42 -10.15 -8.13 -6.54
C VAL A 42 -10.64 -6.73 -6.15
N LEU A 43 -11.65 -6.65 -5.29
CA LEU A 43 -12.20 -5.40 -4.77
C LEU A 43 -11.90 -5.27 -3.28
N ILE A 44 -11.18 -4.21 -2.90
CA ILE A 44 -10.98 -3.77 -1.52
C ILE A 44 -12.00 -2.67 -1.22
N SER A 45 -12.77 -2.86 -0.15
CA SER A 45 -13.87 -1.96 0.22
C SER A 45 -13.98 -1.71 1.73
N GLY A 46 -12.90 -1.98 2.46
CA GLY A 46 -12.80 -1.71 3.89
C GLY A 46 -11.59 -0.85 4.21
N ASN A 47 -11.54 -0.35 5.45
CA ASN A 47 -10.46 0.50 5.95
C ASN A 47 -9.45 -0.31 6.77
N ASN A 48 -8.23 0.19 6.89
CA ASN A 48 -7.17 -0.44 7.70
C ASN A 48 -6.84 -1.86 7.24
N ILE A 49 -6.70 -2.04 5.92
CA ILE A 49 -6.46 -3.34 5.29
C ILE A 49 -5.00 -3.42 4.89
N ASN A 50 -4.33 -4.49 5.30
CA ASN A 50 -3.04 -4.89 4.76
C ASN A 50 -3.21 -6.15 3.90
N ILE A 51 -2.74 -6.09 2.66
CA ILE A 51 -2.65 -7.26 1.78
C ILE A 51 -1.19 -7.55 1.49
N GLU A 52 -0.71 -8.69 1.99
CA GLU A 52 0.59 -9.25 1.62
C GLU A 52 0.39 -10.28 0.52
N CYS A 53 0.82 -9.96 -0.71
CA CYS A 53 0.62 -10.88 -1.82
C CYS A 53 1.62 -12.04 -1.83
N ASN A 54 2.73 -11.97 -1.09
CA ASN A 54 3.78 -13.00 -1.09
C ASN A 54 4.24 -13.39 -2.52
N GLY A 55 4.24 -12.43 -3.45
CA GLY A 55 4.58 -12.70 -4.85
C GLY A 55 3.48 -13.34 -5.70
N ALA A 56 2.25 -13.45 -5.21
CA ALA A 56 1.10 -13.91 -5.99
C ALA A 56 1.01 -13.19 -7.35
N VAL A 57 0.78 -13.95 -8.41
CA VAL A 57 0.59 -13.45 -9.76
C VAL A 57 -0.90 -13.39 -10.06
N LEU A 58 -1.44 -12.18 -10.14
CA LEU A 58 -2.82 -11.92 -10.53
C LEU A 58 -2.82 -11.59 -12.02
N LYS A 59 -3.54 -12.38 -12.81
CA LYS A 59 -3.53 -12.29 -14.28
C LYS A 59 -4.95 -12.26 -14.83
N SER A 60 -5.12 -11.52 -15.91
CA SER A 60 -6.37 -11.51 -16.70
C SER A 60 -6.15 -12.00 -18.14
N TRP A 61 -7.20 -12.55 -18.73
CA TRP A 61 -7.31 -12.83 -20.16
C TRP A 61 -8.20 -11.81 -20.88
N SER A 62 -9.20 -11.27 -20.19
CA SER A 62 -10.16 -10.33 -20.77
C SER A 62 -9.82 -8.85 -20.51
N GLY A 63 -8.74 -8.56 -19.80
CA GLY A 63 -8.40 -7.20 -19.36
C GLY A 63 -9.11 -6.82 -18.06
N GLY A 64 -9.72 -5.63 -17.99
CA GLY A 64 -10.42 -5.15 -16.79
C GLY A 64 -9.50 -4.48 -15.76
N ARG A 65 -9.83 -4.59 -14.46
CA ARG A 65 -9.06 -4.02 -13.35
C ARG A 65 -8.46 -5.14 -12.50
N GLY A 66 -7.18 -5.05 -12.17
CA GLY A 66 -6.48 -6.06 -11.36
C GLY A 66 -6.92 -6.00 -9.90
N ILE A 67 -6.51 -4.96 -9.20
CA ILE A 67 -6.98 -4.67 -7.84
C ILE A 67 -7.66 -3.31 -7.83
N THR A 68 -8.89 -3.29 -7.33
CA THR A 68 -9.71 -2.09 -7.15
C THR A 68 -9.77 -1.73 -5.67
N ILE A 69 -9.51 -0.47 -5.35
CA ILE A 69 -9.63 0.10 -4.00
C ILE A 69 -10.61 1.26 -4.10
N GLU A 70 -11.78 1.10 -3.49
CA GLU A 70 -12.87 2.07 -3.58
C GLU A 70 -13.36 2.46 -2.18
N ASP A 71 -13.57 3.76 -1.98
CA ASP A 71 -14.13 4.35 -0.76
C ASP A 71 -13.44 3.84 0.53
N SER A 72 -12.11 3.72 0.47
CA SER A 72 -11.30 3.07 1.51
C SER A 72 -10.15 3.97 1.99
N ALA A 73 -9.73 3.79 3.23
CA ALA A 73 -8.64 4.53 3.83
C ALA A 73 -7.68 3.60 4.59
N ASN A 74 -6.41 3.98 4.61
CA ASN A 74 -5.35 3.23 5.28
C ASN A 74 -5.25 1.79 4.73
N VAL A 75 -4.97 1.69 3.43
CA VAL A 75 -4.85 0.40 2.73
C VAL A 75 -3.42 0.23 2.28
N THR A 76 -2.78 -0.87 2.67
CA THR A 76 -1.44 -1.23 2.21
C THR A 76 -1.53 -2.49 1.36
N ILE A 77 -0.89 -2.47 0.20
CA ILE A 77 -0.78 -3.63 -0.69
C ILE A 77 0.68 -3.81 -1.06
N ASN A 78 1.20 -5.00 -0.76
CA ASN A 78 2.61 -5.28 -0.88
C ASN A 78 2.90 -6.53 -1.70
N GLY A 79 3.90 -6.45 -2.59
CA GLY A 79 4.51 -7.63 -3.21
C GLY A 79 3.65 -8.38 -4.24
N CYS A 80 2.65 -7.74 -4.85
CA CYS A 80 1.81 -8.38 -5.87
C CYS A 80 2.42 -8.31 -7.26
N ARG A 81 2.15 -9.31 -8.12
CA ARG A 81 2.49 -9.27 -9.55
C ARG A 81 1.20 -9.18 -10.36
N ILE A 82 0.93 -8.05 -11.00
CA ILE A 82 -0.34 -7.77 -11.68
C ILE A 82 -0.09 -7.69 -13.20
N LEU A 83 -0.73 -8.60 -13.95
CA LEU A 83 -0.41 -8.86 -15.36
C LEU A 83 -1.64 -8.84 -16.27
N ASN A 84 -1.51 -8.19 -17.43
CA ASN A 84 -2.48 -8.20 -18.54
C ASN A 84 -3.89 -7.61 -18.23
N TYR A 85 -3.97 -6.61 -17.35
CA TYR A 85 -5.21 -5.86 -17.11
C TYR A 85 -5.29 -4.59 -17.96
N ASN A 86 -6.49 -4.02 -18.13
CA ASN A 86 -6.62 -2.66 -18.66
C ASN A 86 -6.08 -1.63 -17.64
N THR A 87 -6.26 -1.91 -16.35
CA THR A 87 -5.68 -1.12 -15.27
C THR A 87 -5.18 -2.07 -14.18
N GLY A 88 -3.90 -2.01 -13.82
CA GLY A 88 -3.33 -2.86 -12.77
C GLY A 88 -3.94 -2.54 -11.40
N PHE A 89 -3.71 -1.33 -10.91
CA PHE A 89 -4.37 -0.79 -9.72
C PHE A 89 -5.38 0.30 -10.08
N TYR A 90 -6.62 0.17 -9.63
CA TYR A 90 -7.62 1.22 -9.73
C TYR A 90 -7.99 1.72 -8.34
N VAL A 91 -7.60 2.94 -8.00
CA VAL A 91 -7.83 3.55 -6.69
C VAL A 91 -8.76 4.73 -6.86
N LYS A 92 -9.88 4.74 -6.13
CA LYS A 92 -10.90 5.78 -6.24
C LYS A 92 -11.45 6.19 -4.88
N ASN A 93 -11.66 7.50 -4.69
CA ASN A 93 -12.27 8.09 -3.50
C ASN A 93 -11.63 7.57 -2.19
N SER A 94 -10.31 7.49 -2.17
CA SER A 94 -9.57 6.79 -1.13
C SER A 94 -8.43 7.66 -0.62
N ALA A 95 -7.95 7.40 0.60
CA ALA A 95 -6.83 8.16 1.17
C ALA A 95 -5.87 7.24 1.94
N ARG A 96 -4.60 7.63 2.02
CA ARG A 96 -3.57 6.80 2.71
C ARG A 96 -3.53 5.38 2.14
N VAL A 97 -3.40 5.29 0.83
CA VAL A 97 -3.20 4.02 0.11
C VAL A 97 -1.71 3.86 -0.19
N PHE A 98 -1.12 2.75 0.23
CA PHE A 98 0.30 2.48 0.09
C PHE A 98 0.50 1.24 -0.78
N LEU A 99 1.00 1.43 -2.00
CA LEU A 99 1.26 0.37 -2.97
C LEU A 99 2.77 0.17 -3.08
N ASN A 100 3.29 -0.89 -2.46
CA ASN A 100 4.74 -1.11 -2.32
C ASN A 100 5.18 -2.43 -2.95
N ASP A 101 6.36 -2.43 -3.58
CA ASP A 101 7.00 -3.64 -4.11
C ASP A 101 6.12 -4.47 -5.07
N ASN A 102 5.15 -3.83 -5.71
CA ASN A 102 4.31 -4.48 -6.70
C ASN A 102 4.97 -4.41 -8.07
N HIS A 103 4.74 -5.43 -8.88
CA HIS A 103 5.24 -5.54 -10.24
C HIS A 103 4.05 -5.50 -11.21
N LEU A 104 3.91 -4.38 -11.91
CA LEU A 104 2.88 -4.16 -12.91
C LEU A 104 3.44 -4.43 -14.29
N VAL A 105 2.94 -5.45 -14.95
CA VAL A 105 3.51 -5.95 -16.21
C VAL A 105 2.42 -6.03 -17.27
N LYS A 106 2.67 -5.49 -18.48
CA LYS A 106 1.76 -5.60 -19.63
C LYS A 106 0.30 -5.21 -19.33
N ASN A 107 0.08 -4.35 -18.34
CA ASN A 107 -1.21 -3.69 -18.18
C ASN A 107 -1.32 -2.55 -19.19
N MET A 108 -2.51 -2.15 -19.63
CA MET A 108 -2.63 -0.96 -20.50
C MET A 108 -2.18 0.29 -19.73
N VAL A 109 -2.75 0.47 -18.54
CA VAL A 109 -2.33 1.48 -17.55
C VAL A 109 -1.86 0.76 -16.29
N GLY A 110 -0.74 1.21 -15.71
CA GLY A 110 -0.24 0.68 -14.46
C GLY A 110 -1.20 0.91 -13.32
N SER A 111 -1.27 2.14 -12.84
CA SER A 111 -2.16 2.54 -11.76
C SER A 111 -2.99 3.76 -12.13
N ARG A 112 -4.28 3.73 -11.84
CA ARG A 112 -5.20 4.86 -12.03
C ARG A 112 -5.72 5.35 -10.68
N PHE A 113 -5.56 6.64 -10.42
CA PHE A 113 -5.94 7.32 -9.19
C PHE A 113 -7.04 8.36 -9.50
N VAL A 114 -8.19 8.26 -8.83
CA VAL A 114 -9.34 9.16 -9.01
C VAL A 114 -9.83 9.68 -7.65
N ASN A 115 -9.69 10.98 -7.39
CA ASN A 115 -10.01 11.57 -6.08
C ASN A 115 -9.26 10.87 -4.93
N VAL A 116 -7.94 10.77 -5.03
CA VAL A 116 -7.08 10.10 -4.04
C VAL A 116 -6.14 11.10 -3.38
N SER A 117 -5.94 10.97 -2.06
CA SER A 117 -4.99 11.81 -1.33
C SER A 117 -4.07 11.04 -0.39
N ASP A 118 -2.96 11.68 -0.03
CA ASP A 118 -2.04 11.23 1.03
C ASP A 118 -1.56 9.78 0.85
N SER A 119 -1.46 9.34 -0.40
CA SER A 119 -1.14 7.96 -0.79
C SER A 119 0.25 7.88 -1.38
N ALA A 120 0.85 6.69 -1.41
CA ALA A 120 2.17 6.50 -2.00
C ALA A 120 2.23 5.24 -2.86
N THR A 121 2.99 5.32 -3.94
CA THR A 121 3.34 4.18 -4.79
C THR A 121 4.84 4.08 -4.92
N PHE A 122 5.36 2.88 -4.71
CA PHE A 122 6.77 2.55 -4.91
C PHE A 122 6.86 1.16 -5.55
N ASN A 123 6.61 1.12 -6.85
CA ASN A 123 6.40 -0.13 -7.61
C ASN A 123 7.34 -0.23 -8.82
N HIS A 124 7.44 -1.42 -9.37
CA HIS A 124 8.02 -1.65 -10.68
C HIS A 124 6.90 -1.66 -11.73
N ASP A 125 6.99 -0.81 -12.77
CA ASP A 125 5.96 -0.75 -13.81
C ASP A 125 6.54 -0.81 -15.23
N VAL A 126 6.07 -1.80 -15.99
CA VAL A 126 6.30 -1.96 -17.44
C VAL A 126 4.96 -2.11 -18.17
N SER A 127 3.99 -1.26 -17.81
CA SER A 127 2.70 -1.14 -18.48
C SER A 127 2.86 -0.56 -19.89
N LEU A 128 1.91 -0.87 -20.77
CA LEU A 128 2.01 -0.68 -22.22
C LEU A 128 1.83 0.78 -22.67
N GLN A 129 0.96 1.54 -22.01
CA GLN A 129 0.72 2.94 -22.37
C GLN A 129 1.36 3.89 -21.36
N LEU A 130 0.88 3.87 -20.12
CA LEU A 130 1.30 4.80 -19.08
C LEU A 130 1.43 4.08 -17.74
N PRO A 131 2.43 4.45 -16.91
CA PRO A 131 2.51 3.92 -15.56
C PRO A 131 1.40 4.46 -14.66
N PHE A 132 1.01 5.73 -14.84
CA PHE A 132 0.03 6.41 -14.01
C PHE A 132 -0.98 7.19 -14.83
N GLU A 133 -2.24 7.13 -14.41
CA GLU A 133 -3.27 8.08 -14.77
C GLU A 133 -3.88 8.66 -13.50
N VAL A 134 -3.85 9.99 -13.37
CA VAL A 134 -4.17 10.66 -12.10
C VAL A 134 -5.20 11.75 -12.36
N PHE A 135 -6.34 11.66 -11.68
CA PHE A 135 -7.48 12.57 -11.80
C PHE A 135 -7.85 13.11 -10.42
N ASN A 136 -7.90 14.44 -10.27
CA ASN A 136 -8.33 15.13 -9.05
C ASN A 136 -7.69 14.57 -7.76
N SER A 137 -6.41 14.18 -7.84
CA SER A 137 -5.69 13.54 -6.74
C SER A 137 -4.49 14.41 -6.36
N THR A 138 -4.28 14.60 -5.06
CA THR A 138 -3.30 15.56 -4.52
C THR A 138 -2.54 14.97 -3.33
N HIS A 139 -1.36 15.51 -3.05
CA HIS A 139 -0.52 15.07 -1.92
C HIS A 139 -0.16 13.58 -1.95
N ASN A 140 -0.08 12.99 -3.13
CA ASN A 140 0.37 11.61 -3.30
C ASN A 140 1.85 11.57 -3.69
N VAL A 141 2.50 10.44 -3.42
CA VAL A 141 3.84 10.12 -3.89
C VAL A 141 3.77 9.10 -5.02
N PHE A 142 4.22 9.48 -6.21
CA PHE A 142 4.29 8.60 -7.37
C PHE A 142 5.76 8.32 -7.73
N SER A 143 6.24 7.15 -7.32
CA SER A 143 7.60 6.70 -7.59
C SER A 143 7.60 5.30 -8.19
N LEU A 144 8.54 5.09 -9.10
CA LEU A 144 8.79 3.78 -9.70
C LEU A 144 10.25 3.39 -9.50
N THR A 145 10.50 2.09 -9.38
CA THR A 145 11.86 1.59 -9.17
C THR A 145 12.68 1.47 -10.46
N ASN A 146 12.01 1.54 -11.61
CA ASN A 146 12.60 1.20 -12.89
C ASN A 146 12.59 2.33 -13.93
N LYS A 147 11.96 3.46 -13.64
CA LYS A 147 11.91 4.63 -14.51
C LYS A 147 11.50 5.87 -13.74
N LEU A 148 11.79 7.04 -14.30
CA LEU A 148 11.27 8.29 -13.77
C LEU A 148 9.78 8.45 -14.13
N VAL A 149 9.06 9.11 -13.24
CA VAL A 149 7.67 9.51 -13.35
C VAL A 149 7.61 10.97 -13.75
N ASP A 150 6.88 11.26 -14.82
CA ASP A 150 6.61 12.61 -15.29
C ASP A 150 5.12 12.73 -15.67
N GLY A 151 4.59 13.94 -15.58
CA GLY A 151 3.21 14.27 -15.89
C GLY A 151 2.74 15.52 -15.17
N LYS A 152 1.71 16.19 -15.72
CA LYS A 152 1.14 17.41 -15.13
C LYS A 152 0.65 17.21 -13.68
N PHE A 153 0.29 15.98 -13.30
CA PHE A 153 -0.13 15.67 -11.93
C PHE A 153 1.01 15.84 -10.91
N CYS A 154 2.28 15.81 -11.32
CA CYS A 154 3.42 16.06 -10.45
C CYS A 154 3.51 17.51 -9.95
N SER A 155 2.69 18.44 -10.42
CA SER A 155 2.61 19.79 -9.83
C SER A 155 1.85 19.82 -8.50
N MET A 156 0.99 18.83 -8.25
CA MET A 156 0.17 18.70 -7.04
C MET A 156 0.50 17.43 -6.24
N ASN A 157 1.47 16.66 -6.72
CA ASN A 157 1.89 15.38 -6.16
C ASN A 157 3.42 15.30 -6.21
N PHE A 158 4.00 14.54 -5.31
CA PHE A 158 5.45 14.33 -5.27
C PHE A 158 5.79 13.18 -6.21
N CYS A 159 6.76 13.39 -7.10
CA CYS A 159 7.16 12.40 -8.10
C CYS A 159 8.65 12.11 -7.98
N ASN A 160 9.05 10.86 -8.21
CA ASN A 160 10.46 10.42 -8.15
C ASN A 160 11.11 10.55 -6.77
N GLU A 161 10.29 10.56 -5.73
CA GLU A 161 10.77 10.57 -4.35
C GLU A 161 11.41 9.22 -3.98
N GLN A 162 12.47 9.27 -3.17
CA GLN A 162 13.16 8.08 -2.68
C GLN A 162 12.30 7.30 -1.67
N ARG A 163 12.45 5.97 -1.58
CA ARG A 163 11.63 5.14 -0.68
C ARG A 163 11.61 5.61 0.78
N ASN A 164 12.74 6.08 1.29
CA ASN A 164 12.89 6.59 2.66
C ASN A 164 12.13 7.91 2.91
N SER A 165 11.78 8.68 1.88
CA SER A 165 10.93 9.86 2.02
C SER A 165 9.47 9.50 2.36
N VAL A 166 9.03 8.26 2.08
CA VAL A 166 7.67 7.79 2.39
C VAL A 166 7.44 7.67 3.90
N PHE A 167 8.52 7.54 4.70
CA PHE A 167 8.42 7.66 6.17
C PHE A 167 7.84 9.02 6.62
N LEU A 168 7.94 10.07 5.80
CA LEU A 168 7.30 11.38 6.07
C LEU A 168 5.77 11.33 5.99
N PHE A 169 5.18 10.29 5.39
CA PHE A 169 3.73 10.10 5.26
C PHE A 169 3.19 8.96 6.12
N VAL A 170 4.05 8.02 6.54
CA VAL A 170 3.70 6.90 7.44
C VAL A 170 3.88 7.28 8.91
N ALA A 171 4.78 8.21 9.23
CA ALA A 171 4.82 8.79 10.57
C ALA A 171 3.54 9.60 10.81
N PRO A 172 2.90 9.48 11.99
CA PRO A 172 1.79 10.36 12.33
C PRO A 172 2.27 11.80 12.16
N LYS A 173 1.64 12.52 11.24
CA LYS A 173 1.81 13.97 11.10
C LYS A 173 1.15 14.61 12.30
N ALA A 174 1.80 14.52 13.46
CA ALA A 174 1.50 15.43 14.54
C ALA A 174 1.64 16.83 13.96
N THR A 175 0.61 17.67 14.07
CA THR A 175 0.76 19.09 13.74
C THR A 175 1.92 19.68 14.54
N GLU A 176 2.46 20.83 14.12
CA GLU A 176 3.50 21.49 14.92
C GLU A 176 3.03 21.71 16.36
N GLU A 177 1.75 22.01 16.59
CA GLU A 177 1.16 22.08 17.93
C GLU A 177 1.08 20.72 18.64
N GLU A 178 0.68 19.65 17.97
CA GLU A 178 0.61 18.31 18.58
C GLU A 178 2.00 17.77 18.93
N MET A 179 2.98 18.02 18.06
CA MET A 179 4.37 17.62 18.27
C MET A 179 5.02 18.47 19.35
N SER A 180 4.74 19.79 19.37
CA SER A 180 5.13 20.72 20.43
C SER A 180 4.52 20.29 21.77
N SER A 181 3.21 20.07 21.83
CA SER A 181 2.51 19.62 23.04
C SER A 181 3.03 18.27 23.55
N TRP A 182 3.31 17.32 22.66
CA TRP A 182 3.92 16.04 23.02
C TRP A 182 5.35 16.19 23.55
N LEU A 183 6.18 17.00 22.88
CA LEU A 183 7.56 17.30 23.29
C LEU A 183 7.58 17.98 24.67
N PHE A 184 6.75 19.01 24.87
CA PHE A 184 6.71 19.73 26.15
C PHE A 184 6.02 18.94 27.27
N GLY A 185 5.07 18.06 26.95
CA GLY A 185 4.40 17.18 27.90
C GLY A 185 5.28 16.02 28.40
N ASN A 186 6.03 15.39 27.51
CA ASN A 186 6.82 14.19 27.83
C ASN A 186 8.31 14.47 28.06
N MET A 187 8.89 15.49 27.40
CA MET A 187 10.30 15.85 27.53
C MET A 187 10.47 17.13 28.34
N LYS A 188 10.29 16.99 29.66
CA LYS A 188 10.41 18.10 30.64
C LYS A 188 11.79 18.80 30.68
N THR A 189 12.82 18.26 30.02
CA THR A 189 14.16 18.86 30.01
C THR A 189 14.88 18.66 28.68
N ALA A 190 15.62 19.68 28.25
CA ALA A 190 16.46 19.65 27.04
C ALA A 190 17.49 18.49 27.06
N ALA A 191 17.92 18.06 28.24
CA ALA A 191 18.81 16.91 28.41
C ALA A 191 18.17 15.57 28.00
N ARG A 192 16.87 15.37 28.26
CA ARG A 192 16.14 14.16 27.83
C ARG A 192 15.94 14.12 26.32
N LEU A 193 15.64 15.26 25.71
CA LEU A 193 15.55 15.37 24.25
C LEU A 193 16.89 15.08 23.59
N ARG A 194 17.98 15.66 24.09
CA ARG A 194 19.34 15.40 23.59
C ARG A 194 19.70 13.91 23.70
N ASN A 195 19.40 13.26 24.83
CA ASN A 195 19.68 11.84 25.01
C ASN A 195 18.78 10.94 24.15
N TRP A 196 17.56 11.33 23.82
CA TRP A 196 16.72 10.56 22.89
C TRP A 196 17.23 10.67 21.44
N ILE A 197 17.57 11.89 20.99
CA ILE A 197 18.07 12.13 19.63
C ILE A 197 19.46 11.50 19.42
N PHE A 198 20.34 11.59 20.43
CA PHE A 198 21.76 11.25 20.27
C PHE A 198 22.24 10.08 21.14
N GLY A 199 21.41 9.53 22.03
CA GLY A 199 21.80 8.45 22.94
C GLY A 199 21.54 7.04 22.40
N SER A 200 21.11 6.91 21.15
CA SER A 200 20.88 5.62 20.48
C SER A 200 21.95 5.28 19.43
N PHE A 201 23.12 5.95 19.50
CA PHE A 201 24.31 5.63 18.71
C PHE A 201 25.47 5.25 19.64
#